data_AF-A0AAD9Z8X5-F1
#
_entry.id   AF-A0AAD9Z8X5-F1
#
_cell.length_a   1.000
_cell.length_b   1.000
_cell.length_c   1.000
_cell.angle_alpha   90.00
_cell.angle_beta   90.00
_cell.angle_gamma   90.00
#
_symmetry.space_group_name_H-M   'P 1'
#
loop_
_entity.id
_entity.type
_entity.pdbx_description
1 polymer ?
#
loop_
_entity_poly.entity_id
_entity_poly.type
_entity_poly.pdbx_seq_one_letter_code
_entity_poly.pdbx_strand_id
1 'polypeptide(L)'
;MFTNQETAVNQVKALHVYDFDNTYLVELSVQQEDALTVLLTGRAEHNFAELIKRIVTSQKLAFDMICLKPQAGPNNQKFRSTMHYKQSILEDLVHTYKDADQIRIYEDRPKHTKGFKDFFGMFNRDLQAAGGAALRKPITADVIQVADTVTTLDPVIEASEVQRMINNHNAQTKDKKMLEMKRTVHFTGYLLNPTDTAKLLTLVKTPQNMHESDVKFLSNNILITFGPAPGHILNKIGGIGYKQTWQVTAFGTFENKVWAARVDPVPPISVYHTENNVPFILLAHQRGARPSDANRIQNWQPVSADKQYVIQTTVGEKVQLRVEPETEGESEYDSLFDRNRRNLKRQHSLPSGPQHNHRPYGNDENRRPSGPNGNHKGGNQNRGRGGGGGRGGGNNNNRGGRGGGPGRGGGGNNRGRGGGGQRGYKSLDDVGSGGGRYNGQRGEPNYDDYVPNGDGYNAAFPALGNGSGGLPYGK
;
A
#
# COMPACT_ATOMS: atom_id res chain seq x y z
N MET A 1 1.35 25.66 -39.88
CA MET A 1 1.14 25.52 -41.34
C MET A 1 0.48 24.16 -41.55
N PHE A 2 -0.82 24.14 -41.84
CA PHE A 2 -1.61 22.93 -42.07
C PHE A 2 -2.03 22.90 -43.53
N THR A 3 -1.35 22.10 -44.35
CA THR A 3 -1.77 21.73 -45.69
C THR A 3 -1.24 20.32 -45.93
N ASN A 4 -2.08 19.31 -45.66
CA ASN A 4 -2.05 17.89 -46.11
C ASN A 4 -2.78 16.92 -45.14
N GLN A 5 -3.85 17.32 -44.45
CA GLN A 5 -4.55 16.43 -43.49
C GLN A 5 -5.71 15.62 -44.07
N GLU A 6 -6.34 16.04 -45.17
CA GLU A 6 -7.58 15.39 -45.64
C GLU A 6 -7.36 14.05 -46.36
N THR A 7 -6.15 13.81 -46.91
CA THR A 7 -5.83 12.58 -47.65
C THR A 7 -5.38 11.41 -46.75
N ALA A 8 -4.95 11.68 -45.52
CA ALA A 8 -4.47 10.66 -44.59
C ALA A 8 -5.59 9.98 -43.79
N VAL A 9 -6.68 10.69 -43.47
CA VAL A 9 -7.76 10.18 -42.60
C VAL A 9 -8.50 8.99 -43.24
N ASN A 10 -8.73 9.02 -44.55
CA ASN A 10 -9.46 7.97 -45.27
C ASN A 10 -8.62 6.71 -45.55
N GLN A 11 -7.33 6.70 -45.17
CA GLN A 11 -6.44 5.55 -45.33
C GLN A 11 -6.39 4.66 -44.07
N VAL A 12 -6.82 5.20 -42.92
CA VAL A 12 -6.82 4.48 -41.65
C VAL A 12 -8.00 3.51 -41.60
N LYS A 13 -7.71 2.22 -41.58
CA LYS A 13 -8.68 1.13 -41.47
C LYS A 13 -8.72 0.48 -40.09
N ALA A 14 -7.70 0.70 -39.27
CA ALA A 14 -7.61 0.19 -37.91
C ALA A 14 -7.08 1.23 -36.92
N LEU A 15 -7.50 1.12 -35.66
CA LEU A 15 -6.99 1.92 -34.54
C LEU A 15 -6.37 1.00 -33.50
N HIS A 16 -5.09 1.17 -33.16
CA HIS A 16 -4.42 0.41 -32.12
C HIS A 16 -4.05 1.33 -30.94
N VAL A 17 -4.62 1.08 -29.77
CA VAL A 17 -4.51 1.97 -28.59
C VAL A 17 -3.83 1.24 -27.42
N TYR A 18 -2.88 1.91 -26.76
CA TYR A 18 -2.05 1.35 -25.68
C TYR A 18 -2.09 2.20 -24.41
N ASP A 19 -2.16 1.57 -23.22
CA ASP A 19 -1.96 2.25 -21.91
C ASP A 19 -0.61 1.96 -21.22
N PHE A 20 0.39 1.39 -21.91
CA PHE A 20 1.87 1.41 -21.65
C PHE A 20 2.60 0.05 -21.85
N ASP A 21 3.93 0.15 -22.05
CA ASP A 21 5.04 -0.83 -22.16
C ASP A 21 4.75 -2.28 -22.57
N ASN A 22 4.14 -2.47 -23.74
CA ASN A 22 4.35 -3.70 -24.51
C ASN A 22 5.00 -3.37 -25.86
N THR A 23 6.34 -3.21 -25.82
CA THR A 23 7.16 -2.78 -26.96
C THR A 23 6.95 -3.65 -28.20
N TYR A 24 6.86 -4.97 -28.01
CA TYR A 24 6.64 -5.92 -29.09
C TYR A 24 5.30 -5.71 -29.83
N LEU A 25 4.21 -5.45 -29.11
CA LEU A 25 2.91 -5.23 -29.73
C LEU A 25 2.84 -3.89 -30.48
N VAL A 26 3.58 -2.89 -30.02
CA VAL A 26 3.70 -1.59 -30.71
C VAL A 26 4.45 -1.77 -32.02
N GLU A 27 5.59 -2.48 -32.01
CA GLU A 27 6.38 -2.75 -33.22
C GLU A 27 5.57 -3.45 -34.31
N LEU A 28 4.74 -4.45 -33.95
CA LEU A 28 3.84 -5.12 -34.89
C LEU A 28 2.78 -4.18 -35.46
N SER A 29 2.30 -3.22 -34.68
CA SER A 29 1.29 -2.26 -35.13
C SER A 29 1.85 -1.20 -36.05
N VAL A 30 3.10 -0.78 -35.83
CA VAL A 30 3.81 0.15 -36.71
C VAL A 30 4.06 -0.45 -38.10
N GLN A 31 4.11 -1.78 -38.22
CA GLN A 31 4.24 -2.46 -39.52
C GLN A 31 2.93 -2.46 -40.33
N GLN A 32 1.79 -2.15 -39.71
CA GLN A 32 0.50 -2.10 -40.37
C GLN A 32 0.23 -0.68 -40.89
N GLU A 33 0.53 -0.44 -42.17
CA GLU A 33 0.45 0.89 -42.80
C GLU A 33 -0.95 1.53 -42.78
N ASP A 34 -2.01 0.73 -42.62
CA ASP A 34 -3.40 1.19 -42.52
C ASP A 34 -3.92 1.29 -41.07
N ALA A 35 -3.04 1.18 -40.07
CA ALA A 35 -3.37 1.32 -38.65
C ALA A 35 -2.83 2.63 -38.06
N LEU A 36 -3.67 3.33 -37.30
CA LEU A 36 -3.23 4.44 -36.44
C LEU A 36 -2.82 3.89 -35.07
N THR A 37 -1.57 4.11 -34.68
CA THR A 37 -1.00 3.65 -33.41
C THR A 37 -1.02 4.80 -32.38
N VAL A 38 -1.77 4.60 -31.28
CA VAL A 38 -2.05 5.64 -30.27
C VAL A 38 -1.59 5.20 -28.88
N LEU A 39 -0.77 6.01 -28.23
CA LEU A 39 -0.49 5.90 -26.79
C LEU A 39 -1.50 6.75 -26.01
N LEU A 40 -2.37 6.12 -25.22
CA LEU A 40 -3.41 6.80 -24.43
C LEU A 40 -3.20 6.56 -22.95
N THR A 41 -2.76 7.60 -22.21
CA THR A 41 -2.42 7.47 -20.79
C THR A 41 -3.20 8.44 -19.89
N GLY A 42 -3.49 7.98 -18.67
CA GLY A 42 -4.07 8.82 -17.62
C GLY A 42 -3.12 9.86 -17.01
N ARG A 43 -1.84 9.86 -17.40
CA ARG A 43 -0.82 10.79 -16.91
C ARG A 43 -1.14 12.23 -17.33
N ALA A 44 -0.93 13.17 -16.40
CA ALA A 44 -1.23 14.58 -16.64
C ALA A 44 -0.23 15.21 -17.61
N GLU A 45 -0.73 15.83 -18.67
CA GLU A 45 0.07 16.40 -19.75
C GLU A 45 1.14 17.39 -19.25
N HIS A 46 0.73 18.39 -18.48
CA HIS A 46 1.61 19.45 -17.96
C HIS A 46 2.80 18.95 -17.12
N ASN A 47 2.72 17.75 -16.55
CA ASN A 47 3.79 17.19 -15.71
C ASN A 47 4.62 16.13 -16.43
N PHE A 48 4.02 15.42 -17.40
CA PHE A 48 4.58 14.18 -17.91
C PHE A 48 4.83 14.18 -19.43
N ALA A 49 4.38 15.19 -20.18
CA ALA A 49 4.54 15.18 -21.64
C ALA A 49 5.99 14.99 -22.08
N GLU A 50 6.92 15.79 -21.57
CA GLU A 50 8.34 15.70 -21.93
C GLU A 50 8.98 14.40 -21.44
N LEU A 51 8.59 13.90 -20.26
CA LEU A 51 9.10 12.63 -19.76
C LEU A 51 8.63 11.45 -20.61
N ILE A 52 7.35 11.40 -20.96
CA ILE A 52 6.78 10.32 -21.78
C ILE A 52 7.39 10.34 -23.18
N LYS A 53 7.56 11.51 -23.80
CA LYS A 53 8.27 11.62 -25.07
C LYS A 53 9.68 11.04 -24.99
N ARG A 54 10.44 11.39 -23.95
CA ARG A 54 11.79 10.84 -23.73
C ARG A 54 11.79 9.32 -23.56
N ILE A 55 10.82 8.77 -22.81
CA ILE A 55 10.68 7.31 -22.63
C ILE A 55 10.43 6.63 -23.98
N VAL A 56 9.40 7.09 -24.71
CA VAL A 56 9.03 6.59 -26.04
C VAL A 56 10.22 6.63 -27.01
N THR A 57 10.94 7.76 -27.06
CA THR A 57 12.14 7.91 -27.90
C THR A 57 13.26 6.96 -27.48
N SER A 58 13.52 6.81 -26.17
CA SER A 58 14.58 5.92 -25.67
C SER A 58 14.33 4.45 -25.98
N GLN A 59 13.05 4.04 -26.00
CA GLN A 59 12.60 2.70 -26.34
C GLN A 59 12.41 2.52 -27.85
N LYS A 60 12.67 3.55 -28.67
CA LYS A 60 12.46 3.56 -30.12
C LYS A 60 11.03 3.18 -30.54
N LEU A 61 10.05 3.51 -29.70
CA LEU A 61 8.65 3.27 -29.99
C LEU A 61 8.11 4.38 -30.88
N ALA A 62 7.38 4.00 -31.93
CA ALA A 62 6.71 4.93 -32.82
C ALA A 62 5.20 4.92 -32.53
N PHE A 63 4.66 6.10 -32.23
CA PHE A 63 3.22 6.32 -32.10
C PHE A 63 2.85 7.50 -33.00
N ASP A 64 1.76 7.36 -33.75
CA ASP A 64 1.20 8.45 -34.54
C ASP A 64 0.58 9.53 -33.64
N MET A 65 0.08 9.11 -32.47
CA MET A 65 -0.55 9.99 -31.49
C MET A 65 -0.20 9.59 -30.06
N ILE A 66 0.14 10.59 -29.24
CA ILE A 66 0.40 10.43 -27.79
C ILE A 66 -0.58 11.31 -27.01
N CYS A 67 -1.57 10.69 -26.38
CA CYS A 67 -2.67 11.33 -25.67
C CYS A 67 -2.47 11.29 -24.16
N LEU A 68 -2.01 12.41 -23.59
CA LEU A 68 -1.96 12.62 -22.14
C LEU A 68 -3.18 13.38 -21.65
N LYS A 69 -3.54 13.18 -20.38
CA LYS A 69 -4.68 13.84 -19.77
C LYS A 69 -4.43 15.35 -19.63
N PRO A 70 -5.20 16.23 -20.31
CA PRO A 70 -5.03 17.67 -20.19
C PRO A 70 -5.62 18.16 -18.86
N GLN A 71 -5.29 19.40 -18.47
CA GLN A 71 -5.88 20.02 -17.28
C GLN A 71 -7.39 20.27 -17.43
N ALA A 72 -7.81 20.61 -18.66
CA ALA A 72 -9.20 20.72 -19.08
C ALA A 72 -9.30 20.26 -20.55
N GLY A 73 -10.43 19.67 -20.94
CA GLY A 73 -10.67 19.33 -22.35
C GLY A 73 -10.97 20.56 -23.21
N PRO A 74 -11.16 20.39 -24.53
CA PRO A 74 -11.30 21.50 -25.49
C PRO A 74 -12.39 22.52 -25.14
N ASN A 75 -13.51 22.06 -24.57
CA ASN A 75 -14.63 22.90 -24.12
C ASN A 75 -14.55 23.29 -22.64
N ASN A 76 -13.33 23.40 -22.10
CA ASN A 76 -13.06 23.60 -20.66
C ASN A 76 -13.69 22.53 -19.76
N GLN A 77 -13.91 21.33 -20.32
CA GLN A 77 -14.53 20.22 -19.59
C GLN A 77 -13.56 19.63 -18.57
N LYS A 78 -14.06 19.38 -17.36
CA LYS A 78 -13.30 18.68 -16.31
C LYS A 78 -13.66 17.20 -16.32
N PHE A 79 -12.67 16.36 -16.58
CA PHE A 79 -12.86 14.90 -16.58
C PHE A 79 -12.99 14.37 -15.14
N ARG A 80 -14.12 13.73 -14.85
CA ARG A 80 -14.45 13.19 -13.52
C ARG A 80 -13.58 12.00 -13.11
N SER A 81 -13.08 11.23 -14.06
CA SER A 81 -12.21 10.08 -13.85
C SER A 81 -11.21 9.94 -14.99
N THR A 82 -10.20 9.09 -14.83
CA THR A 82 -9.27 8.75 -15.92
C THR A 82 -10.01 7.98 -17.01
N MET A 83 -10.90 7.06 -16.64
CA MET A 83 -11.75 6.32 -17.58
C MET A 83 -12.58 7.24 -18.47
N HIS A 84 -13.25 8.26 -17.91
CA HIS A 84 -14.07 9.19 -18.70
C HIS A 84 -13.23 10.02 -19.68
N TYR A 85 -12.02 10.40 -19.30
CA TYR A 85 -11.09 11.05 -20.23
C TYR A 85 -10.74 10.12 -21.39
N LYS A 86 -10.33 8.87 -21.09
CA LYS A 86 -9.97 7.89 -22.12
C LYS A 86 -11.15 7.60 -23.06
N GLN A 87 -12.36 7.41 -22.53
CA GLN A 87 -13.58 7.21 -23.32
C GLN A 87 -13.88 8.39 -24.25
N SER A 88 -13.76 9.63 -23.77
CA SER A 88 -13.96 10.83 -24.60
C SER A 88 -12.97 10.90 -25.77
N ILE A 89 -11.69 10.58 -25.54
CA ILE A 89 -10.70 10.54 -26.62
C ILE A 89 -11.00 9.41 -27.61
N LEU A 90 -11.40 8.23 -27.11
CA LEU A 90 -11.75 7.10 -27.96
C LEU A 90 -12.99 7.39 -28.82
N GLU A 91 -13.99 8.08 -28.27
CA GLU A 91 -15.16 8.57 -29.00
C GLU A 91 -14.75 9.51 -30.14
N ASP A 92 -13.94 10.53 -29.82
CA ASP A 92 -13.43 11.49 -30.80
C ASP A 92 -12.61 10.80 -31.92
N LEU A 93 -11.74 9.85 -31.55
CA LEU A 93 -10.94 9.07 -32.51
C LEU A 93 -11.83 8.27 -33.46
N VAL A 94 -12.79 7.54 -32.91
CA VAL A 94 -13.68 6.66 -33.69
C VAL A 94 -14.61 7.47 -34.59
N HIS A 95 -15.03 8.67 -34.18
CA HIS A 95 -15.77 9.59 -35.05
C HIS A 95 -14.91 10.27 -36.11
N THR A 96 -13.63 10.54 -35.81
CA THR A 96 -12.69 11.15 -36.76
C THR A 96 -12.31 10.16 -37.88
N TYR A 97 -11.92 8.94 -37.52
CA TYR A 97 -11.51 7.89 -38.46
C TYR A 97 -12.70 6.98 -38.78
N LYS A 98 -13.69 7.55 -39.49
CA LYS A 98 -14.96 6.89 -39.83
C LYS A 98 -14.80 5.60 -40.66
N ASP A 99 -13.72 5.50 -41.45
CA ASP A 99 -13.41 4.36 -42.30
C ASP A 99 -12.67 3.24 -41.56
N ALA A 100 -12.30 3.47 -40.29
CA ALA A 100 -11.71 2.44 -39.46
C ALA A 100 -12.78 1.44 -39.00
N ASP A 101 -12.60 0.18 -39.33
CA ASP A 101 -13.55 -0.90 -39.07
C ASP A 101 -13.27 -1.61 -37.74
N GLN A 102 -12.04 -1.49 -37.26
CA GLN A 102 -11.56 -2.15 -36.06
C GLN A 102 -10.84 -1.16 -35.14
N ILE A 103 -11.05 -1.34 -33.84
CA ILE A 103 -10.21 -0.77 -32.80
C ILE A 103 -9.71 -1.89 -31.88
N ARG A 104 -8.41 -1.91 -31.62
CA ARG A 104 -7.77 -2.79 -30.64
C ARG A 104 -7.23 -1.96 -29.50
N ILE A 105 -7.57 -2.32 -28.27
CA ILE A 105 -7.16 -1.61 -27.06
C ILE A 105 -6.39 -2.57 -26.16
N TYR A 106 -5.15 -2.21 -25.84
CA TYR A 106 -4.26 -2.93 -24.95
C TYR A 106 -4.19 -2.20 -23.61
N GLU A 107 -4.75 -2.81 -22.56
CA GLU A 107 -4.90 -2.20 -21.24
C GLU A 107 -4.50 -3.20 -20.15
N ASP A 108 -3.71 -2.76 -19.17
CA ASP A 108 -3.20 -3.59 -18.07
C ASP A 108 -4.25 -3.79 -16.96
N ARG A 109 -5.10 -2.78 -16.73
CA ARG A 109 -6.07 -2.77 -15.63
C ARG A 109 -7.35 -3.53 -15.99
N PRO A 110 -7.73 -4.59 -15.25
CA PRO A 110 -8.97 -5.33 -15.49
C PRO A 110 -10.22 -4.45 -15.45
N LYS A 111 -10.25 -3.48 -14.52
CA LYS A 111 -11.35 -2.52 -14.39
C LYS A 111 -11.47 -1.61 -15.61
N HIS A 112 -10.34 -1.20 -16.20
CA HIS A 112 -10.36 -0.36 -17.39
C HIS A 112 -10.75 -1.17 -18.63
N THR A 113 -10.19 -2.38 -18.77
CA THR A 113 -10.60 -3.34 -19.82
C THR A 113 -12.12 -3.52 -19.84
N LYS A 114 -12.74 -3.80 -18.68
CA LYS A 114 -14.19 -3.91 -18.58
C LYS A 114 -14.89 -2.61 -18.98
N GLY A 115 -14.40 -1.46 -18.48
CA GLY A 115 -14.95 -0.14 -18.79
C GLY A 115 -14.96 0.18 -20.29
N PHE A 116 -13.94 -0.24 -21.04
CA PHE A 116 -13.91 -0.07 -22.50
C PHE A 116 -14.85 -1.03 -23.22
N LYS A 117 -14.93 -2.29 -22.79
CA LYS A 117 -15.89 -3.26 -23.37
C LYS A 117 -17.33 -2.76 -23.21
N ASP A 118 -17.68 -2.31 -22.01
CA ASP A 118 -19.01 -1.76 -21.72
C ASP A 118 -19.27 -0.50 -22.56
N PHE A 119 -18.29 0.40 -22.67
CA PHE A 119 -18.38 1.61 -23.49
C PHE A 119 -18.64 1.31 -24.96
N PHE A 120 -17.84 0.46 -25.62
CA PHE A 120 -18.03 0.14 -27.03
C PHE A 120 -19.32 -0.65 -27.30
N GLY A 121 -19.76 -1.47 -26.34
CA GLY A 121 -21.07 -2.13 -26.40
C GLY A 121 -22.23 -1.12 -26.41
N MET A 122 -22.15 -0.08 -25.59
CA MET A 122 -23.14 1.02 -25.59
C MET A 122 -23.03 1.86 -26.86
N PHE A 123 -21.83 2.29 -27.21
CA PHE A 123 -21.55 3.12 -28.39
C PHE A 123 -22.09 2.48 -29.68
N ASN A 124 -21.81 1.19 -29.91
CA ASN A 124 -22.30 0.49 -31.10
C ASN A 124 -23.82 0.31 -31.10
N ARG A 125 -24.45 0.12 -29.95
CA ARG A 125 -25.91 0.04 -29.84
C ARG A 125 -26.56 1.38 -30.20
N ASP A 126 -25.96 2.48 -29.76
CA ASP A 126 -26.46 3.82 -30.06
C ASP A 126 -26.33 4.15 -31.56
N LEU A 127 -25.21 3.75 -32.19
CA LEU A 127 -25.06 3.82 -33.65
C LEU A 127 -26.09 2.98 -34.41
N GLN A 128 -26.37 1.76 -33.96
CA GLN A 128 -27.40 0.91 -34.56
C GLN A 128 -28.80 1.52 -34.42
N ALA A 129 -29.12 2.11 -33.27
CA ALA A 129 -30.39 2.78 -33.03
C ALA A 129 -30.57 4.04 -33.91
N ALA A 130 -29.48 4.75 -34.22
CA ALA A 130 -29.50 5.92 -35.11
C ALA A 130 -29.71 5.56 -36.60
N GLY A 131 -29.51 4.30 -36.99
CA GLY A 131 -29.77 3.81 -38.36
C GLY A 131 -29.06 4.64 -39.43
N GLY A 132 -29.79 5.07 -40.47
CA GLY A 132 -29.24 5.86 -41.58
C GLY A 132 -28.79 7.29 -41.22
N ALA A 133 -29.09 7.76 -40.01
CA ALA A 133 -28.61 9.05 -39.49
C ALA A 133 -27.30 8.93 -38.70
N ALA A 134 -26.77 7.72 -38.53
CA ALA A 134 -25.51 7.49 -37.83
C ALA A 134 -24.32 8.08 -38.61
N LEU A 135 -23.41 8.75 -37.90
CA LEU A 135 -22.21 9.36 -38.50
C LEU A 135 -21.21 8.33 -39.05
N ARG A 136 -21.28 7.08 -38.57
CA ARG A 136 -20.45 5.96 -39.01
C ARG A 136 -21.15 4.63 -38.74
N LYS A 137 -20.66 3.57 -39.37
CA LYS A 137 -21.05 2.19 -39.01
C LYS A 137 -20.47 1.77 -37.66
N PRO A 138 -21.10 0.80 -36.95
CA PRO A 138 -20.53 0.21 -35.74
C PRO A 138 -19.08 -0.25 -35.95
N ILE A 139 -18.27 -0.17 -34.90
CA ILE A 139 -16.84 -0.54 -34.92
C ILE A 139 -16.62 -1.89 -34.22
N THR A 140 -15.78 -2.75 -34.77
CA THR A 140 -15.32 -3.96 -34.08
C THR A 140 -14.29 -3.57 -33.02
N ALA A 141 -14.62 -3.73 -31.73
CA ALA A 141 -13.74 -3.33 -30.63
C ALA A 141 -13.18 -4.54 -29.88
N ASP A 142 -11.88 -4.78 -30.03
CA ASP A 142 -11.14 -5.80 -29.30
C ASP A 142 -10.38 -5.17 -28.13
N VAL A 143 -10.88 -5.40 -26.92
CA VAL A 143 -10.23 -4.92 -25.69
C VAL A 143 -9.49 -6.08 -25.03
N ILE A 144 -8.17 -6.00 -25.09
CA ILE A 144 -7.22 -7.01 -24.69
C ILE A 144 -6.62 -6.59 -23.34
N GLN A 145 -6.92 -7.37 -22.30
CA GLN A 145 -6.24 -7.19 -21.02
C GLN A 145 -4.83 -7.73 -21.14
N VAL A 146 -3.84 -6.87 -21.01
CA VAL A 146 -2.42 -7.25 -20.98
C VAL A 146 -2.07 -7.59 -19.54
N ALA A 147 -1.27 -8.65 -19.33
CA ALA A 147 -0.79 -8.96 -17.99
C ALA A 147 0.08 -7.80 -17.48
N ASP A 148 -0.24 -7.30 -16.28
CA ASP A 148 0.59 -6.31 -15.60
C ASP A 148 1.97 -6.94 -15.34
N THR A 149 2.98 -6.46 -16.05
CA THR A 149 4.36 -6.83 -15.77
C THR A 149 4.88 -5.82 -14.78
N VAL A 150 4.72 -6.15 -13.49
CA VAL A 150 5.27 -5.32 -12.42
C VAL A 150 6.80 -5.37 -12.54
N THR A 151 7.35 -4.35 -13.17
CA THR A 151 8.79 -4.12 -13.20
C THR A 151 9.14 -3.38 -11.93
N THR A 152 9.49 -4.12 -10.88
CA THR A 152 10.14 -3.51 -9.72
C THR A 152 11.59 -3.24 -10.08
N LEU A 153 12.10 -2.08 -9.64
CA LEU A 153 13.54 -1.86 -9.64
C LEU A 153 14.17 -2.81 -8.63
N ASP A 154 15.45 -3.09 -8.82
CA ASP A 154 16.26 -3.69 -7.75
C ASP A 154 16.10 -2.83 -6.47
N PRO A 155 15.85 -3.41 -5.29
CA PRO A 155 15.57 -2.62 -4.08
C PRO A 155 16.66 -1.62 -3.71
N VAL A 156 17.93 -1.89 -4.03
CA VAL A 156 19.04 -0.95 -3.81
C VAL A 156 18.96 0.21 -4.79
N ILE A 157 18.69 -0.09 -6.07
CA ILE A 157 18.44 0.94 -7.09
C ILE A 157 17.22 1.78 -6.70
N GLU A 158 16.10 1.15 -6.33
CA GLU A 158 14.88 1.83 -5.89
C GLU A 158 15.15 2.76 -4.71
N ALA A 159 15.78 2.25 -3.64
CA ALA A 159 16.12 3.05 -2.47
C ALA A 159 17.06 4.21 -2.83
N SER A 160 18.04 3.98 -3.70
CA SER A 160 18.97 5.04 -4.15
C SER A 160 18.26 6.13 -4.96
N GLU A 161 17.30 5.75 -5.81
CA GLU A 161 16.51 6.67 -6.62
C GLU A 161 15.54 7.47 -5.75
N VAL A 162 14.90 6.83 -4.78
CA VAL A 162 14.07 7.52 -3.78
C VAL A 162 14.90 8.50 -2.96
N GLN A 163 16.09 8.10 -2.51
CA GLN A 163 17.00 8.99 -1.78
C GLN A 163 17.44 10.18 -2.65
N ARG A 164 17.74 9.96 -3.93
CA ARG A 164 18.06 11.03 -4.89
C ARG A 164 16.89 12.00 -5.04
N MET A 165 15.66 11.50 -5.14
CA MET A 165 14.46 12.33 -5.19
C MET A 165 14.26 13.16 -3.91
N ILE A 166 14.51 12.58 -2.73
CA ILE A 166 14.49 13.28 -1.45
C ILE A 166 15.54 14.40 -1.41
N ASN A 167 16.78 14.11 -1.83
CA ASN A 167 17.85 15.10 -1.85
C ASN A 167 17.52 16.27 -2.78
N ASN A 168 17.00 15.98 -3.98
CA ASN A 168 16.55 17.00 -4.93
C ASN A 168 15.40 17.85 -4.37
N HIS A 169 14.46 17.22 -3.67
CA HIS A 169 13.37 17.93 -2.98
C HIS A 169 13.92 18.87 -1.89
N ASN A 170 14.79 18.34 -1.02
CA ASN A 170 15.36 19.09 0.10
C ASN A 170 16.24 20.27 -0.37
N ALA A 171 16.96 20.12 -1.48
CA ALA A 171 17.75 21.20 -2.06
C ALA A 171 16.89 22.36 -2.59
N GLN A 172 15.65 22.08 -3.01
CA GLN A 172 14.73 23.08 -3.56
C GLN A 172 13.79 23.67 -2.50
N THR A 173 13.63 23.01 -1.35
CA THR A 173 12.74 23.47 -0.29
C THR A 173 13.41 24.54 0.56
N LYS A 174 12.78 25.72 0.67
CA LYS A 174 13.21 26.80 1.57
C LYS A 174 12.57 26.70 2.96
N ASP A 175 11.58 25.80 3.11
CA ASP A 175 10.86 25.55 4.35
C ASP A 175 11.51 24.42 5.15
N LYS A 176 11.38 24.44 6.49
CA LYS A 176 11.87 23.40 7.43
C LYS A 176 11.17 22.02 7.32
N LYS A 177 10.57 21.68 6.19
CA LYS A 177 9.92 20.38 5.96
C LYS A 177 10.78 19.52 5.06
N MET A 178 12.04 19.39 5.43
CA MET A 178 12.94 18.45 4.81
C MET A 178 12.36 17.04 4.98
N LEU A 179 12.53 16.21 3.95
CA LEU A 179 12.13 14.81 3.98
C LEU A 179 13.36 13.96 4.29
N GLU A 180 13.15 12.85 4.97
CA GLU A 180 14.16 11.83 5.22
C GLU A 180 13.59 10.45 4.96
N MET A 181 14.48 9.51 4.64
CA MET A 181 14.15 8.10 4.55
C MET A 181 14.38 7.45 5.90
N LYS A 182 13.31 7.00 6.57
CA LYS A 182 13.38 6.28 7.84
C LYS A 182 13.36 4.77 7.64
N ARG A 183 14.20 4.08 8.41
CA ARG A 183 14.36 2.62 8.41
C ARG A 183 13.66 2.01 9.62
N THR A 184 12.65 1.17 9.40
CA THR A 184 12.02 0.39 10.48
C THR A 184 12.36 -1.08 10.33
N VAL A 185 13.06 -1.66 11.30
CA VAL A 185 13.28 -3.11 11.37
C VAL A 185 12.07 -3.76 12.03
N HIS A 186 11.41 -4.67 11.32
CA HIS A 186 10.29 -5.46 11.85
C HIS A 186 10.78 -6.65 12.66
N PHE A 187 11.80 -7.35 12.16
CA PHE A 187 12.44 -8.46 12.85
C PHE A 187 13.84 -8.73 12.30
N THR A 188 14.63 -9.42 13.12
CA THR A 188 15.87 -10.07 12.71
C THR A 188 15.61 -11.57 12.63
N GLY A 189 16.07 -12.21 11.56
CA GLY A 189 15.81 -13.63 11.30
C GLY A 189 16.86 -14.27 10.42
N TYR A 190 16.83 -15.59 10.38
CA TYR A 190 17.51 -16.36 9.36
C TYR A 190 16.63 -16.37 8.11
N LEU A 191 16.99 -15.56 7.12
CA LEU A 191 16.24 -15.32 5.90
C LEU A 191 16.51 -16.42 4.88
N LEU A 192 15.45 -16.94 4.27
CA LEU A 192 15.50 -18.00 3.28
C LEU A 192 15.69 -17.42 1.87
N ASN A 193 16.37 -18.17 1.02
CA ASN A 193 16.40 -17.85 -0.41
C ASN A 193 15.07 -18.30 -1.08
N PRO A 194 14.66 -17.68 -2.20
CA PRO A 194 13.38 -17.99 -2.86
C PRO A 194 13.24 -19.45 -3.31
N THR A 195 14.35 -20.10 -3.69
CA THR A 195 14.34 -21.50 -4.11
C THR A 195 13.95 -22.44 -2.97
N ASP A 196 14.49 -22.22 -1.77
CA ASP A 196 14.17 -23.01 -0.59
C ASP A 196 12.76 -22.69 -0.07
N THR A 197 12.35 -21.42 -0.14
CA THR A 197 10.95 -21.00 0.11
C THR A 197 9.97 -21.80 -0.74
N ALA A 198 10.18 -21.88 -2.06
CA ALA A 198 9.29 -22.61 -2.97
C ALA A 198 9.22 -24.10 -2.64
N LYS A 199 10.35 -24.74 -2.31
CA LYS A 199 10.38 -26.16 -1.89
C LYS A 199 9.61 -26.41 -0.61
N LEU A 200 9.72 -25.50 0.37
CA LEU A 200 9.03 -25.66 1.66
C LEU A 200 7.52 -25.49 1.53
N LEU A 201 7.07 -24.62 0.64
CA LEU A 201 5.64 -24.40 0.40
C LEU A 201 4.93 -25.66 -0.12
N THR A 202 5.64 -26.57 -0.79
CA THR A 202 5.06 -27.86 -1.22
C THR A 202 4.68 -28.78 -0.05
N LEU A 203 5.13 -28.49 1.16
CA LEU A 203 4.77 -29.24 2.37
C LEU A 203 3.39 -28.84 2.90
N VAL A 204 2.87 -27.67 2.52
CA VAL A 204 1.58 -27.19 3.00
C VAL A 204 0.46 -27.92 2.26
N LYS A 205 -0.32 -28.71 3.01
CA LYS A 205 -1.56 -29.30 2.55
C LYS A 205 -2.73 -28.53 3.13
N THR A 206 -3.32 -27.63 2.34
CA THR A 206 -4.53 -26.91 2.73
C THR A 206 -5.74 -27.86 2.72
N PRO A 207 -6.71 -27.70 3.64
CA PRO A 207 -7.94 -28.47 3.61
C PRO A 207 -8.71 -28.22 2.30
N GLN A 208 -9.34 -29.26 1.73
CA GLN A 208 -10.06 -29.18 0.44
C GLN A 208 -11.18 -28.13 0.38
N ASN A 209 -11.71 -27.71 1.53
CA ASN A 209 -12.78 -26.72 1.62
C ASN A 209 -12.28 -25.28 1.84
N MET A 210 -10.97 -25.05 1.77
CA MET A 210 -10.35 -23.74 2.01
C MET A 210 -9.94 -23.09 0.69
N HIS A 211 -10.44 -21.88 0.43
CA HIS A 211 -10.06 -21.13 -0.76
C HIS A 211 -8.63 -20.58 -0.58
N GLU A 212 -7.81 -20.62 -1.64
CA GLU A 212 -6.41 -20.18 -1.56
C GLU A 212 -6.27 -18.73 -1.09
N SER A 213 -7.24 -17.85 -1.40
CA SER A 213 -7.26 -16.45 -0.94
C SER A 213 -7.38 -16.28 0.58
N ASP A 214 -7.79 -17.32 1.30
CA ASP A 214 -7.95 -17.29 2.76
C ASP A 214 -6.66 -17.70 3.48
N VAL A 215 -5.64 -18.12 2.74
CA VAL A 215 -4.36 -18.58 3.28
C VAL A 215 -3.26 -17.62 2.85
N LYS A 216 -2.52 -17.12 3.84
CA LYS A 216 -1.29 -16.36 3.60
C LYS A 216 -0.09 -17.28 3.77
N PHE A 217 0.70 -17.41 2.72
CA PHE A 217 1.96 -18.14 2.74
C PHE A 217 3.10 -17.20 3.19
N LEU A 218 3.98 -17.67 4.08
CA LEU A 218 4.98 -16.84 4.77
C LEU A 218 6.33 -17.56 4.96
N SER A 219 6.70 -18.48 4.06
CA SER A 219 7.90 -19.33 4.20
C SER A 219 9.23 -18.60 3.97
N ASN A 220 9.48 -17.44 4.61
CA ASN A 220 10.60 -16.55 4.29
C ASN A 220 11.66 -16.43 5.40
N ASN A 221 11.38 -16.85 6.64
CA ASN A 221 12.37 -16.76 7.72
C ASN A 221 12.21 -17.78 8.86
N ILE A 222 13.30 -17.98 9.60
CA ILE A 222 13.29 -18.46 10.99
C ILE A 222 13.54 -17.25 11.89
N LEU A 223 12.67 -17.01 12.88
CA LEU A 223 12.76 -15.81 13.71
C LEU A 223 13.94 -15.90 14.70
N ILE A 224 14.77 -14.85 14.74
CA ILE A 224 15.76 -14.65 15.81
C ILE A 224 15.10 -13.84 16.92
N THR A 225 14.64 -12.63 16.62
CA THR A 225 13.95 -11.72 17.55
C THR A 225 13.10 -10.72 16.79
N PHE A 226 12.07 -10.16 17.45
CA PHE A 226 11.32 -9.03 16.94
C PHE A 226 12.13 -7.73 17.01
N GLY A 227 12.10 -6.94 15.94
CA GLY A 227 12.95 -5.76 15.78
C GLY A 227 14.44 -6.07 15.54
N PRO A 228 15.32 -5.08 15.75
CA PRO A 228 16.77 -5.26 15.62
C PRO A 228 17.33 -6.19 16.69
N ALA A 229 18.19 -7.13 16.29
CA ALA A 229 18.85 -8.01 17.24
C ALA A 229 19.90 -7.26 18.07
N PRO A 230 19.89 -7.40 19.41
CA PRO A 230 20.94 -6.87 20.27
C PRO A 230 22.34 -7.35 19.84
N GLY A 231 23.35 -6.49 19.97
CA GLY A 231 24.71 -6.80 19.53
C GLY A 231 25.30 -8.08 20.13
N HIS A 232 24.96 -8.41 21.39
CA HIS A 232 25.41 -9.66 22.01
C HIS A 232 24.79 -10.92 21.38
N ILE A 233 23.54 -10.85 20.87
CA ILE A 233 22.92 -11.95 20.12
C ILE A 233 23.57 -12.08 18.75
N LEU A 234 23.77 -10.95 18.05
CA LEU A 234 24.44 -10.95 16.75
C LEU A 234 25.86 -11.52 16.83
N ASN A 235 26.66 -11.08 17.80
CA ASN A 235 28.02 -11.58 18.02
C ASN A 235 28.04 -13.10 18.30
N LYS A 236 27.02 -13.62 19.00
CA LYS A 236 26.90 -15.06 19.28
C LYS A 236 26.64 -15.89 18.02
N ILE A 237 25.84 -15.38 17.08
CA ILE A 237 25.38 -16.14 15.90
C ILE A 237 26.13 -15.78 14.60
N GLY A 238 27.20 -14.98 14.70
CA GLY A 238 28.07 -14.61 13.56
C GLY A 238 27.74 -13.27 12.87
N GLY A 239 26.71 -12.55 13.31
CA GLY A 239 26.32 -11.24 12.79
C GLY A 239 25.43 -11.29 11.53
N ILE A 240 25.03 -10.10 11.06
CA ILE A 240 24.27 -9.96 9.81
C ILE A 240 25.12 -10.48 8.64
N GLY A 241 24.51 -11.23 7.72
CA GLY A 241 25.19 -11.86 6.59
C GLY A 241 25.74 -13.26 6.88
N TYR A 242 25.76 -13.71 8.15
CA TYR A 242 26.20 -15.05 8.48
C TYR A 242 25.26 -16.11 7.90
N LYS A 243 25.83 -17.15 7.28
CA LYS A 243 25.06 -18.23 6.67
C LYS A 243 24.92 -19.41 7.64
N GLN A 244 23.69 -19.87 7.84
CA GLN A 244 23.38 -21.02 8.69
C GLN A 244 22.57 -22.04 7.89
N THR A 245 22.98 -23.30 7.98
CA THR A 245 22.27 -24.44 7.37
C THR A 245 21.33 -25.08 8.38
N TRP A 246 20.17 -25.47 7.90
CA TRP A 246 19.10 -26.10 8.69
C TRP A 246 18.56 -27.32 7.96
N GLN A 247 18.11 -28.32 8.71
CA GLN A 247 17.39 -29.46 8.18
C GLN A 247 15.95 -29.44 8.69
N VAL A 248 14.98 -29.64 7.81
CA VAL A 248 13.58 -29.84 8.19
C VAL A 248 13.44 -31.20 8.86
N THR A 249 12.95 -31.22 10.10
CA THR A 249 12.85 -32.45 10.90
C THR A 249 11.41 -32.86 11.18
N ALA A 250 10.48 -31.89 11.26
CA ALA A 250 9.07 -32.18 11.45
C ALA A 250 8.16 -31.11 10.87
N PHE A 251 6.90 -31.46 10.68
CA PHE A 251 5.82 -30.56 10.28
C PHE A 251 4.75 -30.53 11.36
N GLY A 252 4.15 -29.37 11.57
CA GLY A 252 3.12 -29.21 12.58
C GLY A 252 2.02 -28.26 12.14
N THR A 253 0.83 -28.48 12.68
CA THR A 253 -0.33 -27.61 12.47
C THR A 253 -0.94 -27.20 13.80
N PHE A 254 -1.46 -25.98 13.87
CA PHE A 254 -2.24 -25.50 15.00
C PHE A 254 -3.65 -25.16 14.54
N GLU A 255 -4.66 -25.84 15.09
CA GLU A 255 -6.09 -25.66 14.79
C GLU A 255 -6.47 -25.67 13.30
N ASN A 256 -5.65 -26.27 12.41
CA ASN A 256 -5.79 -26.15 10.95
C ASN A 256 -5.81 -24.70 10.44
N LYS A 257 -5.21 -23.78 11.21
CA LYS A 257 -5.12 -22.35 10.91
C LYS A 257 -3.69 -21.89 10.71
N VAL A 258 -2.71 -22.65 11.19
CA VAL A 258 -1.29 -22.32 11.11
C VAL A 258 -0.52 -23.59 10.76
N TRP A 259 0.41 -23.47 9.82
CA TRP A 259 1.28 -24.56 9.38
C TRP A 259 2.72 -24.13 9.52
N ALA A 260 3.55 -24.98 10.13
CA ALA A 260 4.97 -24.69 10.34
C ALA A 260 5.84 -25.94 10.13
N ALA A 261 7.07 -25.71 9.70
CA ALA A 261 8.12 -26.73 9.64
C ALA A 261 9.12 -26.49 10.77
N ARG A 262 9.30 -27.48 11.64
CA ARG A 262 10.38 -27.49 12.63
C ARG A 262 11.69 -27.82 11.91
N VAL A 263 12.74 -27.13 12.31
CA VAL A 263 14.08 -27.31 11.75
C VAL A 263 15.09 -27.53 12.85
N ASP A 264 16.20 -28.16 12.55
CA ASP A 264 17.36 -28.28 13.44
C ASP A 264 18.62 -27.82 12.70
N PRO A 265 19.60 -27.22 13.40
CA PRO A 265 20.80 -26.70 12.75
C PRO A 265 21.69 -27.83 12.24
N VAL A 266 22.36 -27.59 11.10
CA VAL A 266 23.34 -28.51 10.53
C VAL A 266 24.69 -27.78 10.36
N PRO A 267 25.77 -28.27 10.97
CA PRO A 267 25.85 -29.40 11.89
C PRO A 267 25.11 -29.15 13.23
N PRO A 268 24.74 -30.20 14.00
CA PRO A 268 24.00 -30.04 15.27
C PRO A 268 24.71 -29.21 16.34
N ILE A 269 26.04 -29.06 16.22
CA ILE A 269 26.87 -28.24 17.12
C ILE A 269 26.85 -26.75 16.77
N SER A 270 26.22 -26.36 15.65
CA SER A 270 26.16 -24.96 15.23
C SER A 270 25.41 -24.11 16.26
N VAL A 271 26.01 -22.99 16.62
CA VAL A 271 25.42 -22.03 17.55
C VAL A 271 24.31 -21.25 16.86
N TYR A 272 23.13 -21.20 17.47
CA TYR A 272 22.01 -20.41 16.99
C TYR A 272 21.28 -19.68 18.14
N HIS A 273 20.36 -18.79 17.77
CA HIS A 273 19.45 -18.13 18.69
C HIS A 273 18.06 -17.97 18.06
N THR A 274 17.02 -18.20 18.84
CA THR A 274 15.63 -17.91 18.48
C THR A 274 14.86 -17.58 19.75
N GLU A 275 13.94 -16.62 19.67
CA GLU A 275 12.97 -16.33 20.75
C GLU A 275 11.84 -17.37 20.83
N ASN A 276 11.69 -18.21 19.80
CA ASN A 276 10.71 -19.28 19.81
C ASN A 276 11.18 -20.46 20.68
N ASN A 277 10.23 -21.24 21.20
CA ASN A 277 10.56 -22.43 22.02
C ASN A 277 11.37 -23.48 21.23
N VAL A 278 11.07 -23.60 19.94
CA VAL A 278 11.80 -24.41 18.98
C VAL A 278 12.04 -23.58 17.72
N PRO A 279 13.16 -23.77 17.01
CA PRO A 279 13.36 -23.17 15.71
C PRO A 279 12.37 -23.78 14.70
N PHE A 280 11.57 -22.92 14.08
CA PHE A 280 10.63 -23.31 13.04
C PHE A 280 10.50 -22.22 11.97
N ILE A 281 10.04 -22.64 10.80
CA ILE A 281 9.65 -21.79 9.67
C ILE A 281 8.14 -21.78 9.62
N LEU A 282 7.54 -20.58 9.67
CA LEU A 282 6.11 -20.43 9.47
C LEU A 282 5.81 -20.61 7.98
N LEU A 283 5.08 -21.65 7.61
CA LEU A 283 4.84 -21.95 6.20
C LEU A 283 3.64 -21.18 5.67
N ALA A 284 2.54 -21.23 6.42
CA ALA A 284 1.28 -20.59 6.08
C ALA A 284 0.43 -20.32 7.33
N HIS A 285 -0.50 -19.38 7.20
CA HIS A 285 -1.59 -19.22 8.17
C HIS A 285 -2.88 -18.74 7.49
N GLN A 286 -4.01 -19.08 8.08
CA GLN A 286 -5.31 -18.60 7.65
C GLN A 286 -5.47 -17.11 8.00
N ARG A 287 -6.25 -16.38 7.20
CA ARG A 287 -6.66 -15.02 7.49
C ARG A 287 -7.35 -14.95 8.85
N GLY A 288 -6.88 -14.05 9.71
CA GLY A 288 -7.36 -13.90 11.09
C GLY A 288 -6.62 -14.75 12.12
N ALA A 289 -5.83 -15.73 11.71
CA ALA A 289 -4.90 -16.44 12.60
C ALA A 289 -3.65 -15.58 12.85
N ARG A 290 -3.02 -15.75 14.03
CA ARG A 290 -1.80 -15.02 14.36
C ARG A 290 -0.58 -15.89 14.05
N PRO A 291 0.45 -15.35 13.38
CA PRO A 291 1.73 -16.05 13.19
C PRO A 291 2.33 -16.64 14.48
N SER A 292 2.18 -15.93 15.59
CA SER A 292 2.70 -16.35 16.90
C SER A 292 2.03 -17.61 17.47
N ASP A 293 0.86 -18.00 16.96
CA ASP A 293 0.19 -19.24 17.40
C ASP A 293 0.97 -20.49 16.96
N ALA A 294 1.93 -20.39 16.03
CA ALA A 294 2.85 -21.47 15.69
C ALA A 294 3.69 -21.97 16.89
N ASN A 295 3.98 -21.10 17.87
CA ASN A 295 4.66 -21.50 19.12
C ASN A 295 3.82 -22.44 20.00
N ARG A 296 2.52 -22.60 19.70
CA ARG A 296 1.60 -23.48 20.44
C ARG A 296 1.46 -24.87 19.83
N ILE A 297 2.13 -25.14 18.71
CA ILE A 297 2.13 -26.47 18.08
C ILE A 297 2.81 -27.46 19.04
N GLN A 298 2.04 -28.44 19.52
CA GLN A 298 2.54 -29.55 20.34
C GLN A 298 2.79 -30.80 19.51
N ASN A 299 1.92 -31.05 18.52
CA ASN A 299 1.96 -32.26 17.70
C ASN A 299 2.82 -32.03 16.45
N TRP A 300 4.11 -32.33 16.56
CA TRP A 300 5.07 -32.31 15.47
C TRP A 300 5.18 -33.69 14.83
N GLN A 301 4.80 -33.80 13.56
CA GLN A 301 4.89 -35.03 12.79
C GLN A 301 6.26 -35.07 12.07
N PRO A 302 7.11 -36.09 12.33
CA PRO A 302 8.37 -36.22 11.62
C PRO A 302 8.17 -36.26 10.11
N VAL A 303 9.04 -35.57 9.36
CA VAL A 303 9.01 -35.64 7.90
C VAL A 303 9.76 -36.89 7.41
N SER A 304 9.27 -37.49 6.34
CA SER A 304 9.92 -38.62 5.66
C SER A 304 11.26 -38.19 5.05
N ALA A 305 12.16 -39.15 4.79
CA ALA A 305 13.53 -38.87 4.34
C ALA A 305 13.59 -38.03 3.04
N ASP A 306 12.62 -38.18 2.14
CA ASP A 306 12.45 -37.39 0.91
C ASP A 306 12.08 -35.92 1.15
N LYS A 307 11.59 -35.58 2.35
CA LYS A 307 11.12 -34.25 2.75
C LYS A 307 11.97 -33.61 3.86
N GLN A 308 13.09 -34.24 4.21
CA GLN A 308 14.11 -33.68 5.10
C GLN A 308 14.98 -32.70 4.33
N TYR A 309 14.38 -31.63 3.81
CA TYR A 309 15.10 -30.62 3.05
C TYR A 309 16.19 -29.98 3.91
N VAL A 310 17.39 -29.89 3.33
CA VAL A 310 18.49 -29.10 3.88
C VAL A 310 18.46 -27.74 3.18
N ILE A 311 18.29 -26.68 3.96
CA ILE A 311 18.15 -25.32 3.47
C ILE A 311 19.28 -24.46 4.01
N GLN A 312 19.68 -23.46 3.23
CA GLN A 312 20.63 -22.45 3.66
C GLN A 312 19.92 -21.12 3.89
N THR A 313 20.17 -20.53 5.05
CA THR A 313 19.64 -19.23 5.46
C THR A 313 20.77 -18.24 5.66
N THR A 314 20.45 -16.95 5.64
CA THR A 314 21.38 -15.89 6.01
C THR A 314 20.77 -15.02 7.11
N VAL A 315 21.54 -14.69 8.15
CA VAL A 315 21.10 -13.75 9.18
C VAL A 315 20.86 -12.38 8.55
N GLY A 316 19.67 -11.84 8.69
CA GLY A 316 19.29 -10.56 8.13
C GLY A 316 18.08 -9.93 8.81
N GLU A 317 17.71 -8.74 8.37
CA GLU A 317 16.61 -7.96 8.93
C GLU A 317 15.51 -7.76 7.88
N LYS A 318 14.24 -7.94 8.28
CA LYS A 318 13.12 -7.48 7.45
C LYS A 318 12.86 -6.01 7.77
N VAL A 319 13.04 -5.16 6.76
CA VAL A 319 13.03 -3.70 6.90
C VAL A 319 11.91 -3.09 6.09
N GLN A 320 11.32 -2.02 6.61
CA GLN A 320 10.46 -1.12 5.86
C GLN A 320 11.10 0.26 5.81
N LEU A 321 11.26 0.79 4.60
CA LEU A 321 11.70 2.17 4.37
C LEU A 321 10.47 3.07 4.22
N ARG A 322 10.46 4.24 4.86
CA ARG A 322 9.39 5.23 4.75
C ARG A 322 9.97 6.61 4.49
N VAL A 323 9.30 7.40 3.65
CA VAL A 323 9.63 8.82 3.48
C VAL A 323 8.79 9.63 4.46
N GLU A 324 9.44 10.31 5.39
CA GLU A 324 8.80 11.11 6.44
C GLU A 324 9.43 12.51 6.52
N PRO A 325 8.76 13.51 7.10
CA PRO A 325 9.41 14.77 7.45
C PRO A 325 10.52 14.55 8.49
N GLU A 326 11.66 15.17 8.27
CA GLU A 326 12.78 15.21 9.19
C GLU A 326 12.32 15.78 10.54
N THR A 327 12.61 15.05 11.61
CA THR A 327 12.26 15.45 12.98
C THR A 327 13.53 15.56 13.82
N GLU A 328 13.85 16.77 14.29
CA GLU A 328 15.02 17.00 15.13
C GLU A 328 15.00 16.08 16.37
N GLY A 329 16.03 15.24 16.51
CA GLY A 329 16.25 14.39 17.68
C GLY A 329 15.64 12.98 17.64
N GLU A 330 15.05 12.54 16.51
CA GLU A 330 14.69 11.13 16.32
C GLU A 330 15.86 10.36 15.67
N SER A 331 16.20 9.19 16.21
CA SER A 331 17.18 8.29 15.55
C SER A 331 16.53 7.51 14.40
N GLU A 332 17.36 6.97 13.51
CA GLU A 332 16.95 6.14 12.37
C GLU A 332 15.96 5.01 12.76
N TYR A 333 16.04 4.52 14.01
CA TYR A 333 15.25 3.41 14.54
C TYR A 333 14.01 3.81 15.38
N ASP A 334 13.80 5.09 15.68
CA ASP A 334 12.81 5.55 16.69
C ASP A 334 11.35 5.57 16.22
N SER A 335 11.06 5.09 15.01
CA SER A 335 9.90 5.57 14.26
C SER A 335 8.54 4.92 14.58
N LEU A 336 8.44 3.86 15.40
CA LEU A 336 7.12 3.28 15.77
C LEU A 336 7.00 2.68 17.18
N PHE A 337 8.01 1.98 17.67
CA PHE A 337 7.89 1.24 18.93
C PHE A 337 8.06 2.13 20.17
N ASP A 338 8.78 3.25 20.02
CA ASP A 338 9.17 4.08 21.15
C ASP A 338 8.20 5.22 21.46
N ARG A 339 7.47 5.72 20.45
CA ARG A 339 6.41 6.73 20.67
C ARG A 339 5.30 6.22 21.59
N ASN A 340 4.94 4.94 21.51
CA ASN A 340 3.95 4.34 22.42
C ASN A 340 4.53 4.08 23.82
N ARG A 341 5.80 3.66 23.94
CA ARG A 341 6.44 3.44 25.26
C ARG A 341 6.70 4.75 26.03
N ARG A 342 7.07 5.84 25.35
CA ARG A 342 7.29 7.15 26.00
C ARG A 342 5.97 7.78 26.49
N ASN A 343 4.85 7.52 25.81
CA ASN A 343 3.54 8.00 26.26
C ASN A 343 2.97 7.23 27.45
N LEU A 344 3.29 5.94 27.63
CA LEU A 344 2.89 5.20 28.83
C LEU A 344 3.69 5.60 30.09
N LYS A 345 4.96 5.98 29.95
CA LYS A 345 5.81 6.39 31.10
C LYS A 345 5.50 7.78 31.67
N ARG A 346 4.72 8.62 30.98
CA ARG A 346 4.28 9.92 31.51
C ARG A 346 3.02 9.87 32.38
N GLN A 347 2.40 8.70 32.55
CA GLN A 347 1.16 8.56 33.34
C GLN A 347 1.34 8.07 34.78
N HIS A 348 2.56 7.77 35.24
CA HIS A 348 2.79 7.41 36.64
C HIS A 348 4.05 8.07 37.21
N SER A 349 3.89 9.31 37.66
CA SER A 349 4.72 9.90 38.72
C SER A 349 3.81 10.53 39.78
N LEU A 350 4.00 10.03 41.00
CA LEU A 350 3.40 10.22 42.34
C LEU A 350 2.84 11.61 42.75
N PRO A 351 1.99 11.67 43.81
CA PRO A 351 1.22 12.85 44.19
C PRO A 351 2.07 13.86 44.95
N SER A 352 2.06 15.12 44.50
CA SER A 352 2.66 16.24 45.23
C SER A 352 1.65 17.38 45.36
N GLY A 353 1.32 17.67 46.63
CA GLY A 353 1.10 18.99 47.25
C GLY A 353 0.18 20.03 46.55
N PRO A 354 -0.76 20.66 47.28
CA PRO A 354 -1.59 21.73 46.73
C PRO A 354 -0.75 23.01 46.55
N GLN A 355 -0.39 23.33 45.30
CA GLN A 355 0.21 24.61 44.97
C GLN A 355 -0.84 25.72 44.91
N HIS A 356 -0.62 26.71 45.77
CA HIS A 356 -1.31 27.99 45.83
C HIS A 356 -1.27 28.72 44.48
N ASN A 357 -2.45 28.99 43.92
CA ASN A 357 -2.61 29.92 42.80
C ASN A 357 -2.67 31.36 43.33
N HIS A 358 -1.55 32.08 43.26
CA HIS A 358 -1.55 33.53 43.27
C HIS A 358 -2.06 34.05 41.91
N ARG A 359 -3.28 34.58 41.89
CA ARG A 359 -3.78 35.40 40.78
C ARG A 359 -3.51 36.88 41.07
N PRO A 360 -2.97 37.64 40.11
CA PRO A 360 -2.68 39.06 40.30
C PRO A 360 -3.95 39.91 40.14
N TYR A 361 -3.95 40.98 40.93
CA TYR A 361 -4.93 42.06 41.02
C TYR A 361 -5.25 42.71 39.66
N GLY A 362 -6.53 43.02 39.46
CA GLY A 362 -7.02 43.90 38.41
C GLY A 362 -8.45 44.34 38.73
N ASN A 363 -8.59 45.61 39.10
CA ASN A 363 -9.82 46.34 39.44
C ASN A 363 -10.98 46.09 38.46
N ASP A 364 -12.21 45.99 38.98
CA ASP A 364 -13.22 47.00 38.67
C ASP A 364 -14.46 46.94 39.59
N GLU A 365 -14.97 48.12 39.89
CA GLU A 365 -16.02 48.45 40.83
C GLU A 365 -17.43 48.16 40.26
N ASN A 366 -18.32 47.60 41.10
CA ASN A 366 -19.68 48.11 41.41
C ASN A 366 -20.73 47.01 41.72
N ARG A 367 -21.38 47.17 42.88
CA ARG A 367 -22.82 46.89 43.21
C ARG A 367 -23.26 45.40 43.16
N ARG A 368 -23.87 44.78 44.17
CA ARG A 368 -24.70 45.19 45.33
C ARG A 368 -24.82 43.98 46.30
N PRO A 369 -25.19 44.19 47.58
CA PRO A 369 -25.18 43.17 48.65
C PRO A 369 -26.58 42.64 49.03
N SER A 370 -26.70 41.35 49.36
CA SER A 370 -27.77 40.74 50.19
C SER A 370 -27.52 39.22 50.20
N GLY A 371 -27.53 38.42 51.26
CA GLY A 371 -27.88 38.50 52.68
C GLY A 371 -27.82 37.03 53.18
N PRO A 372 -27.54 36.75 54.47
CA PRO A 372 -27.23 35.41 54.94
C PRO A 372 -28.48 34.68 55.45
N ASN A 373 -28.58 33.37 55.21
CA ASN A 373 -29.46 32.50 56.00
C ASN A 373 -28.76 31.15 56.23
N GLY A 374 -28.37 30.93 57.48
CA GLY A 374 -28.12 29.60 58.02
C GLY A 374 -29.41 29.07 58.65
N ASN A 375 -29.62 27.75 58.61
CA ASN A 375 -29.77 26.94 59.81
C ASN A 375 -30.26 25.50 59.51
N HIS A 376 -29.49 24.56 60.08
CA HIS A 376 -29.95 23.40 60.86
C HIS A 376 -30.78 22.29 60.20
N LYS A 377 -30.18 21.08 60.13
CA LYS A 377 -30.49 19.89 60.97
C LYS A 377 -29.79 18.69 60.32
N GLY A 378 -28.87 18.01 61.02
CA GLY A 378 -29.20 16.84 61.84
C GLY A 378 -29.30 15.62 60.92
N GLY A 379 -28.39 14.65 60.90
CA GLY A 379 -27.80 13.94 62.03
C GLY A 379 -28.29 12.49 61.96
N ASN A 380 -27.37 11.54 62.20
CA ASN A 380 -27.58 10.08 62.29
C ASN A 380 -27.80 9.28 60.99
N GLN A 381 -27.45 8.01 60.91
CA GLN A 381 -26.43 7.16 61.54
C GLN A 381 -26.63 5.79 60.85
N ASN A 382 -25.53 5.11 60.53
CA ASN A 382 -25.37 3.65 60.61
C ASN A 382 -26.15 2.66 59.71
N ARG A 383 -25.40 1.61 59.33
CA ARG A 383 -25.78 0.26 58.87
C ARG A 383 -26.31 0.20 57.44
N GLY A 384 -25.89 -0.71 56.57
CA GLY A 384 -25.01 -1.86 56.68
C GLY A 384 -25.27 -2.79 55.49
N ARG A 385 -24.23 -3.53 55.08
CA ARG A 385 -24.19 -4.87 54.44
C ARG A 385 -25.26 -5.30 53.41
N GLY A 386 -24.71 -5.83 52.31
CA GLY A 386 -25.27 -6.95 51.53
C GLY A 386 -26.16 -6.49 50.37
N GLY A 387 -26.07 -7.01 49.15
CA GLY A 387 -25.53 -8.28 48.69
C GLY A 387 -26.56 -8.90 47.74
N GLY A 388 -26.12 -9.31 46.56
CA GLY A 388 -26.75 -10.38 45.77
C GLY A 388 -28.00 -10.02 44.93
N GLY A 389 -27.81 -10.11 43.61
CA GLY A 389 -28.46 -11.16 42.81
C GLY A 389 -29.92 -10.99 42.38
N GLY A 390 -30.17 -11.31 41.10
CA GLY A 390 -31.49 -11.62 40.54
C GLY A 390 -31.82 -10.71 39.35
N ARG A 391 -31.65 -11.17 38.10
CA ARG A 391 -32.56 -12.04 37.32
C ARG A 391 -33.98 -11.48 37.16
N GLY A 392 -34.41 -11.42 35.91
CA GLY A 392 -35.79 -11.15 35.47
C GLY A 392 -35.83 -9.87 34.66
N GLY A 393 -36.10 -9.86 33.35
CA GLY A 393 -36.98 -10.76 32.60
C GLY A 393 -38.25 -9.99 32.23
N GLY A 394 -38.68 -10.16 30.98
CA GLY A 394 -39.99 -9.70 30.49
C GLY A 394 -39.92 -8.38 29.74
N ASN A 395 -40.05 -8.42 28.41
CA ASN A 395 -41.34 -8.29 27.73
C ASN A 395 -42.10 -7.05 28.19
N ASN A 396 -42.23 -6.05 27.33
CA ASN A 396 -43.44 -5.96 26.51
C ASN A 396 -43.45 -4.71 25.65
N ASN A 397 -43.94 -4.94 24.43
CA ASN A 397 -44.96 -4.15 23.77
C ASN A 397 -44.75 -2.64 23.59
N ASN A 398 -44.81 -2.32 22.29
CA ASN A 398 -45.93 -1.62 21.66
C ASN A 398 -45.62 -0.24 21.12
N ARG A 399 -46.16 -0.10 19.90
CA ARG A 399 -46.87 1.06 19.38
C ARG A 399 -46.01 2.30 19.11
N GLY A 400 -45.58 2.36 17.84
CA GLY A 400 -46.43 3.02 16.84
C GLY A 400 -46.33 4.54 16.75
N GLY A 401 -46.67 5.03 15.57
CA GLY A 401 -46.81 6.46 15.26
C GLY A 401 -45.73 6.91 14.29
N ARG A 402 -45.97 6.83 12.99
CA ARG A 402 -46.61 7.88 12.17
C ARG A 402 -45.76 9.15 12.06
N GLY A 403 -45.45 9.50 10.81
CA GLY A 403 -45.61 10.88 10.37
C GLY A 403 -44.41 11.49 9.66
N GLY A 404 -44.49 11.50 8.33
CA GLY A 404 -44.32 12.69 7.47
C GLY A 404 -43.14 13.64 7.73
N GLY A 405 -42.26 13.76 6.73
CA GLY A 405 -41.36 14.92 6.56
C GLY A 405 -42.13 16.20 6.18
N PRO A 406 -41.57 17.14 5.41
CA PRO A 406 -40.16 17.46 5.13
C PRO A 406 -39.85 18.95 5.43
N GLY A 407 -38.56 19.35 5.44
CA GLY A 407 -38.21 20.73 5.06
C GLY A 407 -37.13 21.47 5.86
N ARG A 408 -36.10 21.87 5.10
CA ARG A 408 -35.42 23.18 5.09
C ARG A 408 -34.57 23.61 6.31
N GLY A 409 -33.27 23.72 6.04
CA GLY A 409 -32.63 25.05 5.99
C GLY A 409 -31.51 25.34 7.01
N GLY A 410 -30.41 25.89 6.49
CA GLY A 410 -29.36 26.61 7.24
C GLY A 410 -28.21 25.71 7.69
N GLY A 411 -26.99 25.80 7.16
CA GLY A 411 -26.24 27.01 6.80
C GLY A 411 -25.48 27.50 8.03
N GLY A 412 -24.18 27.22 8.13
CA GLY A 412 -23.39 27.67 9.28
C GLY A 412 -21.97 27.13 9.32
N ASN A 413 -21.08 27.81 8.62
CA ASN A 413 -19.62 27.74 8.70
C ASN A 413 -19.09 27.59 10.14
N ASN A 414 -18.10 26.72 10.35
CA ASN A 414 -16.90 27.16 11.05
C ASN A 414 -15.61 26.48 10.57
N ARG A 415 -14.63 27.36 10.34
CA ARG A 415 -13.33 27.17 9.70
C ARG A 415 -12.25 26.80 10.73
N GLY A 416 -11.19 26.15 10.24
CA GLY A 416 -9.84 26.13 10.83
C GLY A 416 -9.49 24.78 11.47
N ARG A 417 -8.38 24.10 11.15
CA ARG A 417 -7.07 24.57 10.71
C ARG A 417 -6.47 23.65 9.64
N GLY A 418 -5.82 24.27 8.67
CA GLY A 418 -5.18 23.62 7.53
C GLY A 418 -3.93 22.83 7.91
N GLY A 419 -3.79 21.68 7.26
CA GLY A 419 -2.53 21.04 6.95
C GLY A 419 -2.57 20.71 5.47
N GLY A 420 -2.09 21.64 4.64
CA GLY A 420 -2.00 21.46 3.19
C GLY A 420 -1.06 20.32 2.86
N GLY A 421 -1.62 19.12 2.73
CA GLY A 421 -0.91 17.96 2.22
C GLY A 421 -0.59 18.18 0.75
N GLN A 422 0.70 18.25 0.44
CA GLN A 422 1.23 18.22 -0.90
C GLN A 422 0.57 17.05 -1.66
N ARG A 423 -0.22 17.39 -2.68
CA ARG A 423 -0.83 16.40 -3.55
C ARG A 423 0.24 15.90 -4.51
N GLY A 424 1.00 14.89 -4.07
CA GLY A 424 1.66 13.99 -5.01
C GLY A 424 0.62 13.46 -6.00
N TYR A 425 1.02 13.29 -7.26
CA TYR A 425 0.14 12.79 -8.32
C TYR A 425 -0.53 11.49 -7.86
N LYS A 426 -1.86 11.48 -7.82
CA LYS A 426 -2.70 10.30 -7.55
C LYS A 426 -3.61 10.12 -8.75
N SER A 427 -3.68 8.91 -9.28
CA SER A 427 -4.69 8.61 -10.29
C SER A 427 -6.07 8.82 -9.65
N LEU A 428 -7.00 9.44 -10.38
CA LEU A 428 -8.36 9.67 -9.89
C LEU A 428 -9.12 8.36 -9.62
N ASP A 429 -8.62 7.23 -10.10
CA ASP A 429 -9.22 5.92 -9.86
C ASP A 429 -8.77 5.27 -8.55
N ASP A 430 -7.68 5.76 -7.93
CA ASP A 430 -7.12 5.21 -6.67
C ASP A 430 -7.91 5.63 -5.42
N VAL A 431 -8.95 6.46 -5.57
CA VAL A 431 -9.81 6.95 -4.48
C VAL A 431 -11.12 6.15 -4.32
N GLY A 432 -11.26 5.00 -4.99
CA GLY A 432 -12.53 4.26 -5.03
C GLY A 432 -12.44 2.78 -4.62
N SER A 433 -12.14 2.50 -3.35
CA SER A 433 -12.56 1.27 -2.67
C SER A 433 -12.87 1.57 -1.20
N GLY A 434 -14.08 2.08 -0.95
CA GLY A 434 -14.68 2.08 0.37
C GLY A 434 -15.24 0.69 0.66
N GLY A 435 -14.59 -0.04 1.56
CA GLY A 435 -15.08 -1.31 2.09
C GLY A 435 -14.20 -1.81 3.24
N GLY A 436 -14.55 -1.43 4.48
CA GLY A 436 -13.99 -2.01 5.70
C GLY A 436 -12.99 -1.11 6.43
N ARG A 437 -13.48 -0.32 7.40
CA ARG A 437 -12.64 0.27 8.45
C ARG A 437 -12.09 -0.85 9.33
N TYR A 438 -10.84 -1.24 9.12
CA TYR A 438 -9.99 -1.84 10.14
C TYR A 438 -8.62 -1.15 10.08
N ASN A 439 -8.09 -0.83 11.27
CA ASN A 439 -6.84 -0.12 11.58
C ASN A 439 -5.84 0.09 10.42
N GLY A 440 -5.66 1.36 10.03
CA GLY A 440 -4.33 1.97 9.87
C GLY A 440 -3.38 1.52 8.75
N GLN A 441 -3.66 0.48 7.98
CA GLN A 441 -2.78 0.07 6.87
C GLN A 441 -3.41 0.43 5.53
N ARG A 442 -2.88 1.47 4.87
CA ARG A 442 -3.03 1.64 3.42
C ARG A 442 -2.41 0.41 2.76
N GLY A 443 -2.97 -0.07 1.65
CA GLY A 443 -2.42 -1.18 0.88
C GLY A 443 -0.94 -0.93 0.56
N GLU A 444 -0.08 -1.65 1.27
CA GLU A 444 1.36 -1.64 1.10
C GLU A 444 1.72 -2.58 -0.05
N PRO A 445 2.69 -2.24 -0.91
CA PRO A 445 3.26 -3.21 -1.84
C PRO A 445 3.81 -4.40 -1.04
N ASN A 446 3.25 -5.59 -1.26
CA ASN A 446 3.70 -6.82 -0.63
C ASN A 446 4.87 -7.40 -1.44
N TYR A 447 6.11 -7.12 -1.04
CA TYR A 447 7.29 -7.71 -1.67
C TYR A 447 7.52 -9.18 -1.28
N ASP A 448 6.69 -9.76 -0.40
CA ASP A 448 6.78 -11.17 -0.02
C ASP A 448 6.41 -12.12 -1.18
N ASP A 449 5.72 -11.63 -2.23
CA ASP A 449 5.31 -12.42 -3.41
C ASP A 449 6.31 -12.32 -4.59
N TYR A 450 7.41 -11.60 -4.43
CA TYR A 450 8.42 -11.44 -5.48
C TYR A 450 9.47 -12.57 -5.41
N VAL A 451 9.50 -13.41 -6.45
CA VAL A 451 10.55 -14.42 -6.69
C VAL A 451 11.46 -13.88 -7.79
N PRO A 452 12.62 -13.27 -7.46
CA PRO A 452 13.58 -12.87 -8.48
C PRO A 452 14.22 -14.10 -9.11
N ASN A 453 14.52 -13.99 -10.41
CA ASN A 453 15.43 -14.90 -11.09
C ASN A 453 16.81 -14.85 -10.42
N GLY A 454 17.25 -15.98 -9.87
CA GLY A 454 18.66 -16.37 -9.84
C GLY A 454 19.56 -15.84 -8.72
N ASP A 455 19.43 -14.59 -8.26
CA ASP A 455 20.40 -14.02 -7.32
C ASP A 455 19.73 -13.62 -6.00
N GLY A 456 20.06 -14.37 -4.94
CA GLY A 456 19.54 -14.16 -3.60
C GLY A 456 20.02 -12.83 -3.01
N TYR A 457 19.10 -11.91 -2.75
CA TYR A 457 19.40 -10.67 -2.03
C TYR A 457 18.95 -10.76 -0.58
N ASN A 458 19.93 -11.01 0.30
CA ASN A 458 19.95 -10.50 1.66
C ASN A 458 20.79 -9.23 1.65
N ALA A 459 20.21 -8.11 1.20
CA ALA A 459 20.92 -6.84 1.24
C ALA A 459 21.05 -6.39 2.70
N ALA A 460 22.24 -6.54 3.27
CA ALA A 460 22.65 -5.69 4.38
C ALA A 460 22.70 -4.27 3.83
N PHE A 461 21.70 -3.45 4.17
CA PHE A 461 21.77 -2.02 3.90
C PHE A 461 23.00 -1.49 4.67
N PRO A 462 24.00 -0.90 3.99
CA PRO A 462 25.05 -0.21 4.71
C PRO A 462 24.41 0.88 5.55
N ALA A 463 24.92 1.12 6.76
CA ALA A 463 24.53 2.26 7.56
C ALA A 463 24.64 3.51 6.68
N LEU A 464 23.56 4.28 6.55
CA LEU A 464 23.58 5.56 5.85
C LEU A 464 24.55 6.46 6.62
N GLY A 465 25.79 6.55 6.13
CA GLY A 465 26.82 7.34 6.78
C GLY A 465 26.38 8.79 6.87
N ASN A 466 26.32 9.34 8.08
CA ASN A 466 26.29 10.78 8.31
C ASN A 466 27.61 11.37 7.80
N GLY A 467 27.67 11.65 6.50
CA GLY A 467 28.78 12.31 5.85
C GLY A 467 28.79 13.81 6.15
N SER A 468 29.11 14.18 7.39
CA SER A 468 29.69 15.50 7.70
C SER A 468 31.18 15.49 7.33
N GLY A 469 31.48 15.26 6.05
CA GLY A 469 32.82 15.32 5.49
C GLY A 469 32.88 16.45 4.47
N GLY A 470 33.25 17.65 4.92
CA GLY A 470 33.50 18.78 4.03
C GLY A 470 34.61 18.44 3.03
N LEU A 471 34.30 18.57 1.75
CA LEU A 471 35.32 18.58 0.70
C LEU A 471 36.09 19.91 0.77
N PRO A 472 37.43 19.90 0.81
CA PRO A 472 38.20 21.13 0.72
C PRO A 472 38.17 21.64 -0.73
N TYR A 473 37.82 22.92 -0.89
CA TYR A 473 38.09 23.65 -2.11
C TYR A 473 39.60 23.81 -2.29
N GLY A 474 40.12 23.46 -3.47
CA GLY A 474 41.53 23.67 -3.78
C GLY A 474 41.91 23.38 -5.24
N LYS A 475 41.79 24.42 -6.07
CA LYS A 475 42.42 24.72 -7.37
C LYS A 475 42.22 23.78 -8.56
#